data_AF-A0A6B3F540-F1
#
_entry.id   AF-A0A6B3F540-F1
#
_cell.length_a   1.000
_cell.length_b   1.000
_cell.length_c   1.000
_cell.angle_alpha   90.00
_cell.angle_beta   90.00
_cell.angle_gamma   90.00
#
_symmetry.space_group_name_H-M   'P 1'
#
loop_
_entity.id
_entity.type
_entity.pdbx_description
1 polymer ?
#
loop_
_entity_poly.entity_id
_entity_poly.type
_entity_poly.pdbx_seq_one_letter_code
_entity_poly.pdbx_strand_id
1 'polypeptide(L)'
;MKLKVKEIDLDSYAKMIDRAGADALAGKQYVNKYGTIESRAQGLFHYVFDTHDSVLPKVVNLFHRLNTILDASATELSNSATYYRTVDHAQAEKMDATLPKTKR
;
A
#
# COMPACT_ATOMS: atom_id res chain seq x y z
N MET A 1 21.79 -19.31 6.14
CA MET A 1 20.46 -18.66 6.02
C MET A 1 19.94 -18.94 4.60
N LYS A 2 18.78 -19.61 4.46
CA LYS A 2 18.13 -19.84 3.15
C LYS A 2 16.97 -18.86 3.04
N LEU A 3 17.01 -17.98 2.04
CA LEU A 3 15.88 -17.11 1.71
C LEU A 3 14.80 -17.97 1.06
N LYS A 4 13.63 -18.09 1.71
CA LYS A 4 12.44 -18.75 1.15
C LYS A 4 11.30 -17.75 1.22
N VAL A 5 10.69 -17.46 0.07
CA VAL A 5 9.52 -16.61 -0.05
C VAL A 5 8.33 -17.54 -0.34
N LYS A 6 7.24 -17.40 0.40
CA LYS A 6 5.98 -18.07 0.06
C LYS A 6 5.04 -17.05 -0.55
N GLU A 7 4.34 -17.45 -1.60
CA GLU A 7 3.32 -16.66 -2.28
C GLU A 7 2.23 -16.18 -1.32
N ILE A 8 1.84 -17.00 -0.34
CA ILE A 8 0.83 -16.64 0.66
C ILE A 8 1.29 -15.52 1.61
N ASP A 9 2.59 -15.46 1.91
CA ASP A 9 3.16 -14.42 2.77
C ASP A 9 3.17 -13.08 2.01
N LEU A 10 3.47 -13.12 0.71
CA LEU A 10 3.40 -11.94 -0.17
C LEU A 10 1.97 -11.43 -0.33
N ASP A 11 1.00 -12.31 -0.59
CA ASP A 11 -0.42 -11.93 -0.70
C ASP A 11 -0.96 -11.34 0.61
N SER A 12 -0.57 -11.93 1.75
CA SER A 12 -0.97 -11.43 3.08
C SER A 12 -0.40 -10.04 3.35
N TYR A 13 0.88 -9.84 3.00
CA TYR A 13 1.52 -8.54 3.16
C TYR A 13 0.97 -7.50 2.19
N ALA A 14 0.67 -7.87 0.94
CA ALA A 14 0.00 -7.01 -0.04
C ALA A 14 -1.31 -6.44 0.53
N LYS A 15 -2.14 -7.28 1.15
CA LYS A 15 -3.38 -6.85 1.83
C LYS A 15 -3.14 -5.89 2.99
N MET A 16 -2.06 -6.06 3.74
CA MET A 16 -1.70 -5.14 4.82
C MET A 16 -1.32 -3.76 4.27
N ILE A 17 -0.52 -3.74 3.20
CA ILE A 17 -0.11 -2.51 2.52
C ILE A 17 -1.31 -1.81 1.86
N ASP A 18 -2.20 -2.55 1.22
CA ASP A 18 -3.44 -2.02 0.64
C ASP A 18 -4.31 -1.32 1.70
N ARG A 19 -4.52 -1.97 2.85
CA ARG A 19 -5.22 -1.33 3.99
C ARG A 19 -4.52 -0.07 4.47
N ALA A 20 -3.20 -0.07 4.59
CA ALA A 20 -2.46 1.14 4.97
C ALA A 20 -2.61 2.26 3.91
N GLY A 21 -2.70 1.90 2.63
CA GLY A 21 -3.02 2.82 1.54
C GLY A 21 -4.42 3.43 1.70
N ALA A 22 -5.41 2.62 2.07
CA ALA A 22 -6.77 3.07 2.37
C ALA A 22 -6.81 4.00 3.60
N ASP A 23 -6.05 3.69 4.65
CA ASP A 23 -5.92 4.54 5.84
C ASP A 23 -5.31 5.91 5.48
N ALA A 24 -4.30 5.94 4.61
CA ALA A 24 -3.73 7.19 4.11
C ALA A 24 -4.76 8.02 3.32
N LEU A 25 -5.59 7.37 2.51
CA LEU A 25 -6.69 8.04 1.81
C LEU A 25 -7.75 8.59 2.78
N ALA A 26 -8.10 7.82 3.82
CA ALA A 26 -9.02 8.28 4.87
C ALA A 26 -8.42 9.49 5.63
N GLY A 27 -7.12 9.47 5.93
CA GLY A 27 -6.41 10.59 6.53
C GLY A 27 -6.48 11.86 5.67
N LYS A 28 -6.25 11.73 4.35
CA LYS A 28 -6.43 12.83 3.40
C LYS A 28 -7.84 13.42 3.46
N GLN A 29 -8.86 12.56 3.44
CA GLN A 29 -10.26 12.98 3.50
C GLN A 29 -10.59 13.68 4.82
N TYR A 30 -10.07 13.18 5.93
CA TYR A 30 -10.25 13.79 7.24
C TYR A 30 -9.65 15.20 7.28
N VAL A 31 -8.40 15.37 6.83
CA VAL A 31 -7.74 16.68 6.80
C VAL A 31 -8.46 17.64 5.86
N ASN A 32 -8.90 17.18 4.68
CA ASN A 32 -9.70 18.02 3.77
C ASN A 32 -11.03 18.47 4.39
N LYS A 33 -11.66 17.62 5.20
CA LYS A 33 -12.98 17.90 5.78
C LYS A 33 -12.91 18.76 7.03
N TYR A 34 -11.91 18.55 7.88
CA TYR A 34 -11.84 19.13 9.22
C TYR A 34 -10.62 20.00 9.46
N GLY A 35 -9.67 20.04 8.51
CA GLY A 35 -8.43 20.77 8.68
C GLY A 35 -8.53 22.26 8.34
N THR A 36 -9.55 22.71 7.60
CA THR A 36 -9.74 24.15 7.34
C THR A 36 -10.19 24.87 8.61
N ILE A 37 -9.52 25.97 8.95
CA ILE A 37 -9.93 26.82 10.07
C ILE A 37 -10.36 28.17 9.50
N GLU A 38 -11.66 28.44 9.54
CA GLU A 38 -12.18 29.77 9.17
C GLU A 38 -11.87 30.75 10.30
N SER A 39 -10.89 31.63 10.09
CA SER A 39 -10.47 32.62 11.09
C SER A 39 -10.52 34.04 10.57
N ARG A 40 -11.07 34.95 11.39
CA ARG A 40 -10.98 36.42 11.21
C ARG A 40 -9.98 37.02 12.20
N ALA A 41 -9.06 36.22 12.74
CA ALA A 41 -8.19 36.65 13.82
C ALA A 41 -7.21 37.75 13.36
N GLN A 42 -6.99 38.72 14.23
CA GLN A 42 -6.05 39.83 14.04
C GLN A 42 -4.83 39.67 14.95
N GLY A 43 -3.75 40.37 14.63
CA GLY A 43 -2.52 40.35 15.42
C GLY A 43 -1.77 39.01 15.32
N LEU A 44 -1.10 38.60 16.40
CA LEU A 44 -0.17 37.44 16.40
C LEU A 44 -0.81 36.12 15.92
N PHE A 45 -2.12 35.95 16.11
CA PHE A 45 -2.85 34.76 15.70
C PHE A 45 -3.01 34.65 14.17
N HIS A 46 -2.99 35.78 13.44
CA HIS A 46 -3.04 35.76 11.97
C HIS A 46 -1.89 34.94 11.37
N TYR A 47 -0.68 35.12 11.89
CA TYR A 47 0.49 34.36 11.45
C TYR A 47 0.35 32.84 11.66
N VAL A 48 -0.29 32.44 12.77
CA VAL A 48 -0.52 31.02 13.06
C VAL A 48 -1.52 30.42 12.07
N PHE A 49 -2.61 31.13 11.76
CA PHE A 49 -3.60 30.68 10.78
C PHE A 49 -3.02 30.65 9.36
N ASP A 50 -2.26 31.66 8.95
CA ASP A 50 -1.58 31.67 7.65
C ASP A 50 -0.58 30.52 7.52
N THR A 51 0.17 30.25 8.59
CA THR A 51 1.12 29.13 8.61
C THR A 51 0.36 27.81 8.48
N HIS A 52 -0.74 27.63 9.23
CA HIS A 52 -1.59 26.45 9.16
C HIS A 52 -2.15 26.23 7.74
N ASP A 53 -2.71 27.28 7.12
CA ASP A 53 -3.26 27.23 5.76
C ASP A 53 -2.18 26.91 4.73
N SER A 54 -0.93 27.36 4.94
CA SER A 54 0.20 27.01 4.07
C SER A 54 0.67 25.55 4.22
N VAL A 55 0.44 24.94 5.38
CA VAL A 55 0.87 23.57 5.72
C VAL A 55 -0.19 22.54 5.32
N LEU A 56 -1.46 22.90 5.41
CA LEU A 56 -2.58 22.01 5.13
C LEU A 56 -2.47 21.32 3.74
N PRO A 57 -2.19 22.03 2.62
CA PRO A 57 -1.98 21.39 1.32
C PRO A 57 -0.80 20.41 1.31
N LYS A 58 0.26 20.67 2.09
CA LYS A 58 1.44 19.79 2.18
C LYS A 58 1.07 18.47 2.86
N VAL A 59 0.26 18.53 3.91
CA VAL A 59 -0.24 17.34 4.62
C VAL A 59 -1.17 16.52 3.71
N VAL A 60 -2.08 17.18 2.99
CA VAL A 60 -2.98 16.53 2.01
C VAL A 60 -2.16 15.84 0.91
N ASN A 61 -1.13 16.51 0.38
CA ASN A 61 -0.24 15.94 -0.63
C ASN A 61 0.59 14.78 -0.09
N LEU A 62 1.04 14.83 1.16
CA LEU A 62 1.74 13.72 1.80
C LEU A 62 0.86 12.47 1.87
N PHE A 63 -0.37 12.60 2.36
CA PHE A 63 -1.31 11.47 2.41
C PHE A 63 -1.63 10.92 1.02
N HIS A 64 -1.79 11.79 0.03
CA HIS A 64 -1.98 11.37 -1.35
C HIS A 64 -0.78 10.55 -1.86
N ARG A 65 0.44 11.03 -1.63
CA ARG A 65 1.66 10.34 -2.05
C ARG A 65 1.85 9.00 -1.34
N LEU A 66 1.53 8.93 -0.04
CA LEU A 66 1.55 7.68 0.73
C LEU A 66 0.57 6.67 0.14
N ASN A 67 -0.68 7.08 -0.11
CA ASN A 67 -1.67 6.21 -0.74
C ASN A 67 -1.16 5.67 -2.09
N THR A 68 -0.64 6.52 -2.98
CA THR A 68 -0.12 6.10 -4.28
C THR A 68 1.03 5.09 -4.18
N ILE A 69 2.00 5.33 -3.28
CA ILE A 69 3.14 4.43 -3.11
C ILE A 69 2.70 3.08 -2.54
N LEU A 70 1.80 3.10 -1.55
CA LEU A 70 1.31 1.89 -0.90
C LEU A 70 0.45 1.06 -1.87
N ASP A 71 -0.44 1.68 -2.62
CA ASP A 71 -1.26 1.02 -3.64
C ASP A 71 -0.40 0.34 -4.73
N ALA A 72 0.61 1.05 -5.25
CA ALA A 72 1.57 0.49 -6.19
C ALA A 72 2.38 -0.67 -5.58
N SER A 73 2.77 -0.56 -4.31
CA SER A 73 3.52 -1.60 -3.60
C SER A 73 2.66 -2.84 -3.35
N ALA A 74 1.39 -2.68 -2.98
CA ALA A 74 0.45 -3.78 -2.82
C ALA A 74 0.23 -4.53 -4.15
N THR A 75 0.07 -3.77 -5.23
CA THR A 75 -0.05 -4.32 -6.59
C THR A 75 1.17 -5.18 -6.95
N GLU A 76 2.38 -4.66 -6.73
CA GLU A 76 3.60 -5.39 -7.09
C GLU A 76 3.85 -6.63 -6.21
N LEU A 77 3.48 -6.57 -4.93
CA LEU A 77 3.50 -7.73 -4.04
C LEU A 77 2.54 -8.82 -4.51
N SER A 78 1.35 -8.46 -4.97
CA SER A 78 0.37 -9.42 -5.52
C SER A 78 0.81 -10.00 -6.87
N ASN A 79 1.43 -9.19 -7.73
CA ASN A 79 2.06 -9.66 -8.97
C ASN A 79 3.17 -10.67 -8.67
N SER A 80 4.02 -10.36 -7.69
CA SER A 80 5.09 -11.25 -7.24
C SER A 80 4.55 -12.56 -6.68
N ALA A 81 3.51 -12.51 -5.84
CA ALA A 81 2.84 -13.71 -5.33
C ALA A 81 2.29 -14.58 -6.47
N THR A 82 1.67 -13.96 -7.47
CA THR A 82 1.17 -14.65 -8.66
C THR A 82 2.30 -15.31 -9.45
N TYR A 83 3.42 -14.60 -9.64
CA TYR A 83 4.60 -15.13 -10.31
C TYR A 83 5.18 -16.36 -9.59
N TYR A 84 5.33 -16.32 -8.27
CA TYR A 84 5.81 -17.48 -7.51
C TYR A 84 4.86 -18.66 -7.64
N ARG A 85 3.54 -18.42 -7.54
CA ARG A 85 2.53 -19.48 -7.69
C ARG A 85 2.59 -20.15 -9.06
N THR A 86 2.72 -19.38 -10.14
CA THR A 86 2.76 -19.93 -11.50
C THR A 86 4.05 -20.69 -11.76
N VAL A 87 5.19 -20.18 -11.28
CA VAL A 87 6.49 -20.86 -11.41
C VAL A 87 6.51 -22.15 -10.60
N ASP A 88 6.07 -22.13 -9.33
CA ASP A 88 6.03 -23.32 -8.49
C ASP A 88 5.10 -24.39 -9.08
N HIS A 89 3.94 -23.99 -9.59
CA HIS A 89 3.03 -24.90 -10.30
C HIS A 89 3.68 -25.51 -11.54
N ALA A 90 4.31 -24.69 -12.39
CA ALA A 90 4.98 -25.17 -13.60
C ALA A 90 6.16 -26.11 -13.30
N GLN A 91 6.88 -25.90 -12.19
CA GLN A 91 7.94 -26.81 -11.75
C GLN A 91 7.37 -28.11 -11.18
N ALA A 92 6.26 -28.05 -10.43
CA ALA A 92 5.56 -29.24 -9.96
C ALA A 92 5.05 -30.10 -11.12
N GLU A 93 4.42 -29.51 -12.14
CA GLU A 93 3.97 -30.22 -13.34
C GLU A 93 5.12 -30.90 -14.09
N LYS A 94 6.27 -30.22 -14.24
CA LYS A 94 7.46 -30.80 -14.86
C LYS A 94 8.00 -31.98 -14.05
N MET A 95 7.99 -31.87 -12.73
CA MET A 95 8.44 -32.95 -11.85
C MET A 95 7.49 -34.15 -11.91
N ASP A 96 6.19 -33.93 -11.89
CA ASP A 96 5.18 -34.99 -12.03
C ASP A 96 5.29 -35.70 -13.39
N ALA A 97 5.64 -34.97 -14.45
CA ALA A 97 5.90 -35.54 -15.77
C ALA A 97 7.13 -36.48 -15.82
N THR A 98 8.05 -36.38 -14.85
CA THR A 98 9.22 -37.28 -14.74
C THR A 98 8.93 -38.54 -13.94
N LEU A 99 7.81 -38.60 -13.21
CA LEU A 99 7.43 -39.77 -12.44
C LEU A 99 6.94 -40.89 -13.38
N PRO A 100 7.37 -42.15 -13.17
CA PRO A 100 6.90 -43.26 -13.98
C PRO A 100 5.38 -43.40 -13.84
N LYS A 101 4.67 -43.67 -14.95
CA LYS A 101 3.23 -43.93 -14.93
C LYS A 101 2.95 -45.14 -14.03
N THR A 102 2.48 -44.90 -12.81
CA THR A 102 2.02 -45.95 -11.91
C THR A 102 0.74 -46.53 -12.50
N LYS A 103 0.77 -47.79 -12.91
CA LYS A 103 -0.43 -48.54 -13.27
C LYS A 103 -1.24 -48.75 -11.99
N ARG A 104 -2.47 -48.24 -11.95
CA ARG A 104 -3.47 -48.64 -10.97
C ARG A 104 -4.04 -50.00 -11.33
#